data_AF-H2ERZ3-F1
#
_entry.id   AF-H2ERZ3-F1
#
_cell.length_a   1.000
_cell.length_b   1.000
_cell.length_c   1.000
_cell.angle_alpha   90.00
_cell.angle_beta   90.00
_cell.angle_gamma   90.00
#
_symmetry.space_group_name_H-M   'P 1'
#
loop_
_entity.id
_entity.type
_entity.pdbx_description
1 polymer ?
#
loop_
_entity_poly.entity_id
_entity_poly.type
_entity_poly.pdbx_seq_one_letter_code
_entity_poly.pdbx_strand_id
1 'polypeptide(L)'
;MVEVTAYIGMASHIVFDKSEKIELVQSGFSEGWEFIKNGNHLFIKARSVPSTETITDHLGNVTTKEIFITPSKEWETNLIVVTSKRNYTFLLTLGKGDKGRRQNTYRLSFQYPEEKAVQDKIVADIAVEKQNWLKPKSILTLSLRSETGNTYNRSAKIPET
;
A
#
# COMPACT_ATOMS: atom_id res chain seq x y z
N MET A 1 -3.39 -9.34 14.33
CA MET A 1 -3.50 -9.86 12.95
C MET A 1 -4.60 -9.07 12.26
N VAL A 2 -4.41 -8.69 10.99
CA VAL A 2 -5.41 -7.88 10.25
C VAL A 2 -6.41 -8.82 9.59
N GLU A 3 -7.69 -8.56 9.79
CA GLU A 3 -8.79 -9.33 9.21
C GLU A 3 -9.29 -8.68 7.91
N VAL A 4 -9.57 -9.50 6.91
CA VAL A 4 -10.20 -9.11 5.65
C VAL A 4 -11.43 -9.97 5.46
N THR A 5 -12.59 -9.37 5.66
CA THR A 5 -13.87 -10.05 5.48
C THR A 5 -14.32 -9.90 4.03
N ALA A 6 -14.69 -11.00 3.39
CA ALA A 6 -15.33 -10.97 2.09
C ALA A 6 -16.75 -11.50 2.17
N TYR A 7 -17.60 -10.97 1.29
CA TYR A 7 -19.00 -11.40 1.18
C TYR A 7 -19.29 -11.95 -0.21
N ILE A 8 -20.17 -12.96 -0.28
CA ILE A 8 -20.54 -13.61 -1.54
C ILE A 8 -21.20 -12.61 -2.50
N GLY A 9 -20.64 -12.49 -3.70
CA GLY A 9 -21.10 -11.51 -4.70
C GLY A 9 -20.59 -10.08 -4.47
N MET A 10 -19.62 -9.90 -3.58
CA MET A 10 -18.87 -8.65 -3.38
C MET A 10 -17.37 -8.89 -3.55
N ALA A 11 -16.62 -7.81 -3.75
CA ALA A 11 -15.16 -7.84 -3.77
C ALA A 11 -14.60 -7.03 -2.59
N SER A 12 -13.54 -7.54 -1.99
CA SER A 12 -12.72 -6.82 -1.01
C SER A 12 -11.46 -6.29 -1.70
N HIS A 13 -11.04 -5.07 -1.37
CA HIS A 13 -9.91 -4.41 -2.02
C HIS A 13 -8.79 -4.10 -1.02
N ILE A 14 -7.60 -4.65 -1.24
CA ILE A 14 -6.39 -4.26 -0.50
C ILE A 14 -5.52 -3.40 -1.41
N VAL A 15 -5.07 -2.26 -0.87
CA VAL A 15 -4.16 -1.33 -1.55
C VAL A 15 -2.86 -1.26 -0.75
N PHE A 16 -1.81 -1.78 -1.36
CA PHE A 16 -0.45 -1.72 -0.83
C PHE A 16 0.22 -0.37 -1.17
N ASP A 17 1.44 -0.15 -0.70
CA ASP A 17 2.19 1.04 -1.07
C ASP A 17 2.29 1.20 -2.60
N LYS A 18 2.27 2.43 -3.09
CA LYS A 18 2.29 2.71 -4.54
C LYS A 18 3.53 2.16 -5.25
N SER A 19 4.64 2.00 -4.52
CA SER A 19 5.90 1.48 -5.04
C SER A 19 6.08 -0.03 -4.80
N GLU A 20 5.09 -0.70 -4.21
CA GLU A 20 5.08 -2.16 -4.08
C GLU A 20 4.47 -2.82 -5.34
N LYS A 21 5.10 -3.91 -5.76
CA LYS A 21 4.54 -4.82 -6.76
C LYS A 21 4.18 -6.13 -6.07
N ILE A 22 2.98 -6.64 -6.31
CA ILE A 22 2.55 -7.93 -5.77
C ILE A 22 3.20 -9.06 -6.58
N GLU A 23 3.95 -9.92 -5.91
CA GLU A 23 4.69 -11.03 -6.52
C GLU A 23 3.91 -12.33 -6.33
N LEU A 24 3.54 -12.65 -5.09
CA LEU A 24 2.82 -13.86 -4.72
C LEU A 24 1.58 -13.55 -3.89
N VAL A 25 0.53 -14.32 -4.13
CA VAL A 25 -0.67 -14.37 -3.30
C VAL A 25 -0.98 -15.84 -3.08
N GLN A 26 -1.09 -16.26 -1.82
CA GLN A 26 -1.38 -17.64 -1.46
C GLN A 26 -2.39 -17.70 -0.32
N SER A 27 -3.27 -18.70 -0.39
CA SER A 27 -4.28 -19.00 0.62
C SER A 27 -4.15 -20.45 1.08
N GLY A 28 -4.55 -20.74 2.32
CA GLY A 28 -4.67 -22.11 2.80
C GLY A 28 -5.80 -22.89 2.13
N PHE A 29 -6.78 -22.21 1.53
CA PHE A 29 -7.85 -22.81 0.75
C PHE A 29 -8.11 -22.01 -0.53
N SER A 30 -7.35 -22.26 -1.60
CA SER A 30 -7.44 -21.44 -2.82
C SER A 30 -8.70 -21.69 -3.66
N GLU A 31 -9.37 -22.84 -3.53
CA GLU A 31 -10.54 -23.16 -4.36
C GLU A 31 -11.74 -22.26 -4.06
N GLY A 32 -11.93 -21.89 -2.78
CA GLY A 32 -13.03 -21.04 -2.32
C GLY A 32 -12.84 -19.54 -2.58
N TRP A 33 -11.70 -19.13 -3.15
CA TRP A 33 -11.30 -17.74 -3.22
C TRP A 33 -10.71 -17.36 -4.58
N GLU A 34 -11.12 -16.21 -5.11
CA GLU A 34 -10.52 -15.60 -6.29
C GLU A 34 -9.61 -14.45 -5.88
N PHE A 35 -8.40 -14.42 -6.42
CA PHE A 35 -7.43 -13.35 -6.21
C PHE A 35 -7.07 -12.69 -7.55
N ILE A 36 -7.32 -11.39 -7.65
CA ILE A 36 -7.00 -10.60 -8.86
C ILE A 36 -6.00 -9.51 -8.48
N LYS A 37 -4.82 -9.55 -9.10
CA LYS A 37 -3.72 -8.60 -8.88
C LYS A 37 -3.69 -7.55 -9.99
N ASN A 38 -3.54 -6.28 -9.64
CA ASN A 38 -3.27 -5.21 -10.59
C ASN A 38 -2.34 -4.16 -9.94
N GLY A 39 -1.05 -4.19 -10.28
CA GLY A 39 -0.05 -3.32 -9.63
C GLY A 39 0.04 -3.57 -8.11
N ASN A 40 -0.19 -2.52 -7.32
CA ASN A 40 -0.27 -2.55 -5.86
C ASN A 40 -1.69 -2.83 -5.33
N HIS A 41 -2.63 -3.22 -6.21
CA HIS A 41 -4.00 -3.54 -5.85
C HIS A 41 -4.24 -5.05 -5.86
N LEU A 42 -4.85 -5.56 -4.80
CA LEU A 42 -5.33 -6.93 -4.68
C LEU A 42 -6.85 -6.92 -4.46
N PHE A 43 -7.58 -7.56 -5.36
CA PHE A 43 -9.01 -7.83 -5.18
C PHE A 43 -9.22 -9.28 -4.76
N ILE A 44 -10.10 -9.47 -3.79
CA ILE A 44 -10.43 -10.77 -3.20
C ILE A 44 -11.93 -10.98 -3.36
N LYS A 45 -12.33 -12.16 -3.84
CA LYS A 45 -13.74 -12.56 -3.93
C LYS A 45 -13.91 -13.96 -3.38
N ALA A 46 -14.96 -14.20 -2.62
CA ALA A 46 -15.38 -15.55 -2.28
C ALA A 46 -16.07 -16.19 -3.50
N ARG A 47 -15.66 -17.41 -3.88
CA ARG A 47 -16.22 -18.17 -5.00
C ARG A 47 -16.94 -19.42 -4.51
N SER A 48 -18.16 -19.68 -4.96
CA SER A 48 -18.73 -21.03 -4.81
C SER A 48 -17.87 -22.06 -5.52
N VAL A 49 -17.65 -23.21 -4.89
CA VAL A 49 -16.80 -24.29 -5.41
C VAL A 49 -17.72 -25.37 -6.00
N PRO A 50 -17.55 -25.74 -7.29
CA PRO A 50 -18.27 -26.87 -7.84
C PRO A 50 -17.79 -28.18 -7.18
N SER A 51 -18.72 -29.08 -6.89
CA SER A 51 -18.46 -30.41 -6.35
C SER A 51 -19.44 -31.41 -6.96
N THR A 52 -19.17 -32.70 -6.77
CA THR A 52 -20.03 -33.77 -7.28
C THR A 52 -20.55 -34.59 -6.11
N GLU A 53 -21.86 -34.71 -6.00
CA GLU A 53 -22.52 -35.57 -5.02
C GLU A 53 -22.96 -36.85 -5.71
N THR A 54 -22.55 -37.98 -5.15
CA THR A 54 -22.90 -39.31 -5.65
C THR A 54 -24.11 -39.81 -4.88
N ILE A 55 -25.25 -39.89 -5.55
CA ILE A 55 -26.50 -40.39 -4.97
C ILE A 55 -26.67 -41.84 -5.42
N THR A 56 -26.70 -42.76 -4.46
CA THR A 56 -27.05 -44.16 -4.69
C THR A 56 -28.53 -44.35 -4.40
N ASP A 57 -29.31 -44.70 -5.42
CA ASP A 57 -30.74 -45.00 -5.26
C ASP A 57 -30.93 -46.32 -4.49
N HIS A 58 -32.14 -46.56 -3.97
CA HIS A 58 -32.51 -47.78 -3.26
C HIS A 58 -32.34 -49.06 -4.12
N LEU A 59 -32.21 -48.90 -5.44
CA LEU A 59 -31.94 -49.93 -6.44
C LEU A 59 -30.44 -50.17 -6.70
N GLY A 60 -29.54 -49.47 -6.00
CA GLY A 60 -28.08 -49.61 -6.16
C GLY A 60 -27.48 -48.86 -7.36
N ASN A 61 -28.29 -48.10 -8.09
CA ASN A 61 -27.83 -47.27 -9.20
C ASN A 61 -27.14 -46.01 -8.67
N VAL A 62 -25.94 -45.73 -9.20
CA VAL A 62 -25.11 -44.60 -8.80
C VAL A 62 -25.30 -43.45 -9.80
N THR A 63 -25.82 -42.32 -9.32
CA THR A 63 -25.97 -41.10 -10.13
C THR A 63 -25.09 -39.99 -9.57
N THR A 64 -24.21 -39.44 -10.41
CA THR A 64 -23.36 -38.30 -10.06
C THR A 64 -24.08 -37.00 -10.42
N LYS A 65 -24.29 -36.13 -9.43
CA LYS A 65 -24.89 -34.81 -9.62
C LYS A 65 -23.88 -33.72 -9.31
N GLU A 66 -23.74 -32.73 -10.20
CA GLU A 66 -22.99 -31.51 -9.89
C GLU A 66 -23.76 -30.65 -8.89
N ILE A 67 -23.07 -30.24 -7.82
CA ILE A 67 -23.55 -29.33 -6.79
C ILE A 67 -22.56 -28.17 -6.65
N PHE A 68 -23.02 -27.03 -6.13
CA PHE A 68 -22.15 -25.92 -5.78
C PHE A 68 -22.08 -25.81 -4.26
N ILE A 69 -20.89 -26.03 -3.70
CA ILE A 69 -20.65 -25.78 -2.28
C ILE A 69 -20.57 -24.27 -2.10
N THR A 70 -21.52 -23.74 -1.35
CA THR A 70 -21.51 -22.34 -0.96
C THR A 70 -20.46 -22.09 0.13
N PRO A 71 -19.76 -20.95 0.09
CA PRO A 71 -18.80 -20.59 1.12
C PRO A 71 -19.37 -20.73 2.54
N SER A 72 -18.66 -21.46 3.40
CA SER A 72 -19.04 -21.72 4.80
C SER A 72 -17.92 -21.28 5.75
N LYS A 73 -18.18 -21.26 7.07
CA LYS A 73 -17.17 -20.87 8.08
C LYS A 73 -15.84 -21.66 7.96
N GLU A 74 -15.89 -22.88 7.44
CA GLU A 74 -14.71 -23.74 7.26
C GLU A 74 -13.72 -23.20 6.20
N TRP A 75 -14.14 -22.20 5.42
CA TRP A 75 -13.32 -21.57 4.40
C TRP A 75 -12.55 -20.35 4.91
N GLU A 76 -12.76 -19.98 6.19
CA GLU A 76 -11.91 -19.01 6.87
C GLU A 76 -10.47 -19.53 6.86
N THR A 77 -9.54 -18.72 6.37
CA THR A 77 -8.17 -19.17 6.09
C THR A 77 -7.19 -18.02 6.18
N ASN A 78 -5.90 -18.31 6.16
CA ASN A 78 -4.87 -17.30 6.06
C ASN A 78 -4.64 -16.89 4.60
N LEU A 79 -4.37 -15.60 4.39
CA LEU A 79 -3.92 -15.05 3.11
C LEU A 79 -2.52 -14.48 3.28
N ILE A 80 -1.58 -15.00 2.51
CA ILE A 80 -0.19 -14.56 2.47
C ILE A 80 -0.01 -13.76 1.18
N VAL A 81 0.51 -12.54 1.31
CA VAL A 81 0.86 -11.68 0.17
C VAL A 81 2.32 -11.28 0.27
N VAL A 82 3.09 -11.65 -0.74
CA VAL A 82 4.50 -11.23 -0.88
C VAL A 82 4.55 -10.13 -1.93
N THR A 83 5.17 -9.03 -1.55
CA THR A 83 5.45 -7.90 -2.43
C THR A 83 6.95 -7.68 -2.55
N SER A 84 7.34 -6.85 -3.51
CA SER A 84 8.74 -6.44 -3.70
C SER A 84 9.38 -5.73 -2.50
N LYS A 85 8.60 -5.31 -1.49
CA LYS A 85 9.13 -4.67 -0.27
C LYS A 85 8.81 -5.40 1.03
N ARG A 86 7.63 -6.04 1.11
CA ARG A 86 7.06 -6.54 2.37
C ARG A 86 6.26 -7.81 2.18
N ASN A 87 6.16 -8.58 3.27
CA ASN A 87 5.31 -9.75 3.38
C ASN A 87 4.15 -9.45 4.33
N TYR A 88 2.94 -9.79 3.92
CA TYR A 88 1.72 -9.58 4.68
C TYR A 88 1.02 -10.91 4.92
N THR A 89 0.45 -11.05 6.12
CA THR A 89 -0.42 -12.17 6.47
C THR A 89 -1.73 -11.64 7.02
N PHE A 90 -2.83 -12.02 6.38
CA PHE A 90 -4.19 -11.64 6.75
C PHE A 90 -4.99 -12.86 7.18
N LEU A 91 -6.00 -12.62 8.01
CA LEU A 91 -7.07 -13.58 8.22
C LEU A 91 -8.19 -13.28 7.21
N LEU A 92 -8.51 -14.23 6.34
CA LEU A 92 -9.67 -14.16 5.47
C LEU A 92 -10.88 -14.74 6.18
N THR A 93 -11.93 -13.94 6.28
CA THR A 93 -13.20 -14.34 6.88
C THR A 93 -14.37 -14.16 5.93
N LEU A 94 -15.45 -14.90 6.17
CA LEU A 94 -16.69 -14.77 5.42
C LEU A 94 -17.68 -13.92 6.20
N GLY A 95 -18.19 -12.88 5.55
CA GLY A 95 -19.27 -12.06 6.06
C GLY A 95 -20.56 -12.87 6.21
N LYS A 96 -21.28 -12.65 7.31
CA LYS A 96 -22.54 -13.35 7.63
C LYS A 96 -23.71 -12.38 7.69
N GLY A 97 -24.86 -12.80 7.18
CA GLY A 97 -26.12 -12.04 7.24
C GLY A 97 -26.59 -11.53 5.87
N ASP A 98 -27.60 -10.65 5.87
CA ASP A 98 -28.19 -10.11 4.66
C ASP A 98 -27.27 -9.10 3.96
N LYS A 99 -27.24 -9.18 2.62
CA LYS A 99 -26.50 -8.26 1.73
C LYS A 99 -26.71 -6.81 2.15
N GLY A 100 -25.62 -6.10 2.46
CA GLY A 100 -25.62 -4.63 2.65
C GLY A 100 -25.43 -4.12 4.09
N ARG A 101 -25.45 -4.98 5.12
CA ARG A 101 -25.14 -4.58 6.50
C ARG A 101 -23.67 -4.85 6.85
N ARG A 102 -22.72 -3.97 6.53
CA ARG A 102 -21.32 -3.94 7.07
C ARG A 102 -20.60 -5.30 7.24
N GLN A 103 -20.68 -6.17 6.23
CA GLN A 103 -20.11 -7.53 6.29
C GLN A 103 -18.94 -7.74 5.32
N ASN A 104 -18.45 -6.68 4.67
CA ASN A 104 -17.38 -6.76 3.68
C ASN A 104 -16.33 -5.68 3.94
N THR A 105 -15.05 -6.06 3.89
CA THR A 105 -13.94 -5.11 3.89
C THR A 105 -13.84 -4.48 2.51
N TYR A 106 -14.53 -3.35 2.30
CA TYR A 106 -14.56 -2.67 1.00
C TYR A 106 -13.17 -2.26 0.53
N ARG A 107 -12.43 -1.52 1.37
CA ARG A 107 -11.06 -1.13 1.10
C ARG A 107 -10.22 -1.16 2.37
N LEU A 108 -9.08 -1.83 2.30
CA LEU A 108 -8.01 -1.79 3.27
C LEU A 108 -6.79 -1.10 2.64
N SER A 109 -6.23 -0.13 3.36
CA SER A 109 -5.03 0.61 2.94
C SER A 109 -4.13 0.86 4.14
N PHE A 110 -2.82 0.82 3.92
CA PHE A 110 -1.82 0.95 4.97
C PHE A 110 -1.26 2.37 5.03
N GLN A 111 -0.77 2.73 6.22
CA GLN A 111 0.07 3.89 6.45
C GLN A 111 1.39 3.37 7.00
N TYR A 112 2.50 4.00 6.60
CA TYR A 112 3.86 3.59 6.95
C TYR A 112 4.58 4.73 7.68
N PRO A 113 4.38 4.86 9.01
CA PRO A 113 4.80 6.05 9.76
C PRO A 113 6.31 6.28 9.75
N GLU A 114 7.09 5.20 9.78
CA GLU A 114 8.56 5.28 9.80
C GLU A 114 9.12 5.82 8.48
N GLU A 115 8.60 5.35 7.35
CA GLU A 115 8.99 5.87 6.02
C GLU A 115 8.58 7.33 5.86
N LYS A 116 7.41 7.69 6.37
CA LYS A 116 6.96 9.09 6.40
C LYS A 116 7.91 9.95 7.24
N ALA A 117 8.31 9.49 8.42
CA ALA A 117 9.23 10.22 9.28
C ALA A 117 10.62 10.41 8.63
N VAL A 118 11.12 9.40 7.90
CA VAL A 118 12.37 9.51 7.14
C VAL A 118 12.22 10.51 5.99
N GLN A 119 11.12 10.46 5.23
CA GLN A 119 10.85 11.43 4.16
C GLN A 119 10.75 12.85 4.70
N ASP A 120 10.01 13.05 5.80
CA ASP A 120 9.83 14.37 6.42
C ASP A 120 11.18 14.96 6.88
N LYS A 121 12.07 14.12 7.43
CA LYS A 121 13.45 14.54 7.76
C LYS A 121 14.26 14.93 6.53
N ILE A 122 14.27 14.11 5.48
CA ILE A 122 14.99 14.41 4.24
C ILE A 122 14.47 15.73 3.63
N VAL A 123 13.16 15.93 3.60
CA VAL A 123 12.56 17.17 3.09
C VAL A 123 12.95 18.37 3.95
N ALA A 124 12.97 18.22 5.27
CA ALA A 124 13.42 19.27 6.18
C ALA A 124 14.90 19.61 5.96
N ASP A 125 15.78 18.61 5.81
CA ASP A 125 17.21 18.81 5.55
C ASP A 125 17.44 19.51 4.21
N ILE A 126 16.73 19.09 3.15
CA ILE A 126 16.76 19.75 1.84
C ILE A 126 16.25 21.20 1.95
N ALA A 127 15.23 21.46 2.78
CA ALA A 127 14.71 22.82 2.98
C ALA A 127 15.73 23.72 3.71
N VAL A 128 16.42 23.19 4.72
CA VAL A 128 17.50 23.90 5.43
C VAL A 128 18.67 24.19 4.49
N GLU A 129 19.09 23.21 3.68
CA GLU A 129 20.14 23.41 2.67
C GLU A 129 19.71 24.43 1.61
N LYS A 130 18.45 24.39 1.18
CA LYS A 130 17.86 25.41 0.31
C LYS A 130 17.94 26.82 0.91
N GLN A 131 17.66 26.94 2.19
CA GLN A 131 17.75 28.23 2.87
C GLN A 131 19.21 28.72 3.00
N ASN A 132 20.17 27.80 3.12
CA ASN A 132 21.58 28.14 3.23
C ASN A 132 22.21 28.62 1.91
N TRP A 133 21.85 28.08 0.73
CA TRP A 133 22.38 28.60 -0.55
C TRP A 133 21.77 29.96 -0.93
N LEU A 134 20.55 30.24 -0.47
CA LEU A 134 19.87 31.52 -0.69
C LEU A 134 20.43 32.65 0.17
N LYS A 135 21.24 32.35 1.20
CA LYS A 135 21.92 33.39 1.96
C LYS A 135 22.96 34.06 1.04
N PRO A 136 22.86 35.37 0.78
CA PRO A 136 23.84 36.06 -0.04
C PRO A 136 25.21 35.85 0.61
N LYS A 137 26.17 35.31 -0.15
CA LYS A 137 27.58 35.26 0.26
C LYS A 137 28.01 36.71 0.51
N SER A 138 28.04 37.11 1.78
CA SER A 138 28.53 38.41 2.19
C SER A 138 29.90 38.62 1.56
N ILE A 139 30.03 39.71 0.80
CA ILE A 139 31.27 40.15 0.17
C ILE A 139 32.38 40.10 1.21
N LEU A 140 33.42 39.31 0.97
CA LEU A 140 34.64 39.30 1.77
C LEU A 140 35.28 40.68 1.67
N THR A 141 35.01 41.56 2.63
CA THR A 141 35.76 42.81 2.76
C THR A 141 37.16 42.45 3.24
N LEU A 142 38.08 42.24 2.30
CA LEU A 142 39.52 42.24 2.55
C LEU A 142 39.90 43.66 3.00
N SER A 143 39.86 43.90 4.30
CA SER A 143 40.44 45.12 4.88
C SER A 143 41.96 44.98 4.86
N LEU A 144 42.59 45.44 3.78
CA LEU A 144 44.03 45.74 3.79
C LEU A 144 44.26 46.88 4.78
N ARG A 145 44.86 46.53 5.92
CA ARG A 145 45.28 47.50 6.93
C ARG A 145 46.50 48.24 6.37
N SER A 146 46.29 49.43 5.80
CA SER A 146 47.39 50.33 5.49
C SER A 146 47.77 51.10 6.75
N GLU A 147 48.93 50.78 7.32
CA GLU A 147 49.64 51.69 8.21
C GLU A 147 50.02 52.93 7.42
N THR A 148 49.19 53.97 7.49
CA THR A 148 49.53 55.40 7.42
C THR A 148 48.23 56.17 7.26
N GLY A 149 47.99 57.10 8.19
CA GLY A 149 46.77 57.89 8.23
C GLY A 149 46.63 58.78 7.01
N ASN A 150 45.68 58.45 6.13
CA ASN A 150 44.85 59.45 5.45
C ASN A 150 43.66 58.78 4.76
N THR A 151 42.45 59.08 5.21
CA THR A 151 41.20 58.59 4.61
C THR A 151 40.75 59.56 3.52
N TYR A 152 41.01 59.23 2.26
CA TYR A 152 40.37 59.89 1.13
C TYR A 152 39.23 59.01 0.61
N ASN A 153 37.99 59.38 0.96
CA ASN A 153 36.79 58.81 0.35
C ASN A 153 36.60 59.38 -1.06
N ARG A 154 36.80 58.57 -2.10
CA ARG A 154 36.29 58.86 -3.44
C ARG A 154 35.16 57.88 -3.79
N SER A 155 33.95 58.41 -3.79
CA SER A 155 32.77 57.77 -4.37
C SER A 155 32.93 57.76 -5.90
N ALA A 156 33.10 56.58 -6.51
CA ALA A 156 33.03 56.45 -7.97
C ALA A 156 31.57 56.18 -8.38
N LYS A 157 30.98 57.13 -9.09
CA LYS A 157 29.69 56.96 -9.80
C LYS A 157 29.95 56.08 -11.03
N ILE A 158 29.14 55.04 -11.23
CA ILE A 158 29.13 54.24 -12.47
C ILE A 158 28.29 55.02 -13.49
N PRO A 159 28.73 55.17 -14.76
CA PRO A 159 27.90 55.78 -15.79
C PRO A 159 26.87 54.77 -16.31
N GLU A 160 25.62 55.22 -16.45
CA GLU A 160 24.55 54.48 -17.11
C GLU A 160 24.80 54.41 -18.62
N THR A 161 24.68 53.21 -19.18
CA THR A 161 24.20 52.92 -20.54
C THR A 161 23.57 51.54 -20.56
#